data_AF-A0A1I4QV94-F1
#
_entry.id   AF-A0A1I4QV94-F1
#
_cell.length_a   1.000
_cell.length_b   1.000
_cell.length_c   1.000
_cell.angle_alpha   90.00
_cell.angle_beta   90.00
_cell.angle_gamma   90.00
#
_symmetry.space_group_name_H-M   'P 1'
#
loop_
_entity.id
_entity.type
_entity.pdbx_description
1 polymer ?
#
loop_
_entity_poly.entity_id
_entity_poly.type
_entity_poly.pdbx_seq_one_letter_code
_entity_poly.pdbx_strand_id
1 'polypeptide(L)'
;MSGWPAFRTDKEAAGKVFWRHHAIACAAVLIVPSLLGYIYLILFISSETKATLSWGGVDGLTIGLFASFAAFSFYFSWIGLLMGVPLAIAALKRGIAGWGMALLAGATVGQVVALVLSMPIALAMGPFLALIYWIGLRLSVPGAFVG
;
A
#
# COMPACT_ATOMS: atom_id res chain seq x y z
N MET A 1 16.32 17.83 -6.92
CA MET A 1 15.15 17.18 -6.31
C MET A 1 14.68 16.10 -7.27
N SER A 2 14.54 14.85 -6.84
CA SER A 2 14.05 13.78 -7.72
C SER A 2 12.61 14.03 -8.12
N GLY A 3 12.33 14.01 -9.43
CA GLY A 3 10.99 14.24 -9.98
C GLY A 3 9.94 13.33 -9.34
N TRP A 4 8.76 13.90 -9.09
CA TRP A 4 7.58 13.12 -8.72
C TRP A 4 6.56 13.22 -9.86
N PRO A 5 5.94 12.11 -10.27
CA PRO A 5 6.15 10.74 -9.80
C PRO A 5 7.47 10.13 -10.30
N ALA A 6 8.09 9.25 -9.51
CA ALA A 6 9.31 8.56 -9.95
C ALA A 6 8.95 7.32 -10.76
N PHE A 7 9.41 7.27 -12.00
CA PHE A 7 9.16 6.15 -12.91
C PHE A 7 10.29 5.12 -12.91
N ARG A 8 11.49 5.50 -12.44
CA ARG A 8 12.68 4.66 -12.46
C ARG A 8 13.45 4.74 -11.16
N THR A 9 14.29 3.73 -10.93
CA THR A 9 15.26 3.71 -9.82
C THR A 9 16.66 3.91 -10.38
N ASP A 10 17.47 4.74 -9.73
CA ASP A 10 18.90 4.77 -9.98
C ASP A 10 19.52 3.50 -9.40
N LYS A 11 20.23 2.73 -10.24
CA LYS A 11 20.85 1.45 -9.85
C LYS A 11 21.96 1.63 -8.82
N GLU A 12 22.71 2.73 -8.87
CA GLU A 12 23.80 2.99 -7.92
C GLU A 12 23.24 3.32 -6.54
N ALA A 13 22.19 4.13 -6.49
CA ALA A 13 21.49 4.44 -5.25
C ALA A 13 20.63 3.26 -4.75
N ALA A 14 20.10 2.40 -5.65
CA ALA A 14 19.39 1.17 -5.28
C ALA A 14 20.29 0.18 -4.52
N GLY A 15 21.60 0.13 -4.85
CA GLY A 15 22.58 -0.66 -4.12
C GLY A 15 22.77 -0.24 -2.66
N LYS A 16 22.35 0.98 -2.30
CA LYS A 16 22.39 1.53 -0.94
C LYS A 16 21.09 1.30 -0.16
N VAL A 17 20.08 0.67 -0.77
CA VAL A 17 18.83 0.31 -0.08
C VAL A 17 19.07 -0.92 0.79
N PHE A 18 19.47 -0.66 2.04
CA PHE A 18 19.64 -1.70 3.06
C PHE A 18 18.29 -2.27 3.57
N TRP A 19 18.36 -3.44 4.21
CA TRP A 19 17.21 -4.13 4.82
C TRP A 19 16.41 -3.24 5.79
N ARG A 20 17.05 -2.27 6.44
CA ARG A 20 16.39 -1.32 7.36
C ARG A 20 15.33 -0.48 6.66
N HIS A 21 15.56 -0.06 5.42
CA HIS A 21 14.58 0.74 4.66
C HIS A 21 13.37 -0.10 4.26
N HIS A 22 13.59 -1.38 3.94
CA HIS A 22 12.50 -2.33 3.74
C HIS A 22 11.71 -2.55 5.04
N ALA A 23 12.38 -2.65 6.18
CA ALA A 23 11.72 -2.78 7.48
C ALA A 23 10.85 -1.55 7.80
N ILE A 24 11.33 -0.33 7.53
CA ILE A 24 10.54 0.90 7.70
C ILE A 24 9.32 0.90 6.77
N ALA A 25 9.51 0.55 5.50
CA ALA A 25 8.41 0.46 4.54
C ALA A 25 7.38 -0.60 4.92
N CYS A 26 7.80 -1.76 5.42
CA CYS A 26 6.91 -2.79 5.94
C CYS A 26 6.17 -2.31 7.19
N ALA A 27 6.85 -1.63 8.12
CA ALA A 27 6.23 -1.04 9.30
C ALA A 27 5.17 -0.01 8.91
N ALA A 28 5.42 0.81 7.89
CA ALA A 28 4.43 1.75 7.37
C ALA A 28 3.19 1.04 6.81
N VAL A 29 3.36 -0.06 6.05
CA VAL A 29 2.25 -0.89 5.54
C VAL A 29 1.42 -1.52 6.65
N LEU A 30 2.03 -1.83 7.80
CA LEU A 30 1.31 -2.41 8.94
C LEU A 30 0.59 -1.35 9.77
N ILE A 31 1.26 -0.22 10.02
CA ILE A 31 0.78 0.81 10.96
C ILE A 31 -0.20 1.77 10.28
N VAL A 32 0.10 2.26 9.07
CA VAL A 32 -0.66 3.34 8.43
C VAL A 32 -2.10 2.91 8.11
N PRO A 33 -2.37 1.78 7.42
CA PRO A 33 -3.75 1.38 7.16
C PRO A 33 -4.50 1.04 8.44
N SER A 34 -3.83 0.42 9.43
CA SER A 34 -4.44 0.11 10.73
C SER A 34 -4.90 1.37 11.44
N LEU A 35 -4.02 2.38 11.55
CA LEU A 35 -4.37 3.67 12.17
C LEU A 35 -5.50 4.38 11.41
N LEU A 36 -5.43 4.43 10.08
CA LEU A 36 -6.48 5.03 9.26
C LEU A 36 -7.81 4.29 9.43
N GLY A 37 -7.80 2.95 9.46
CA GLY A 37 -8.98 2.14 9.71
C GLY A 37 -9.59 2.37 11.08
N TYR A 38 -8.77 2.45 12.14
CA TYR A 38 -9.25 2.75 13.49
C TYR A 38 -9.81 4.16 13.61
N ILE A 39 -9.13 5.18 13.07
CA ILE A 39 -9.63 6.56 13.05
C ILE A 39 -10.98 6.59 12.34
N TYR A 40 -11.09 5.90 11.20
CA TYR A 40 -12.32 5.85 10.44
C TYR A 40 -13.45 5.14 11.19
N LEU A 41 -13.17 4.00 11.83
CA LEU A 41 -14.14 3.30 12.67
C LEU A 41 -14.62 4.16 13.83
N ILE A 42 -13.72 4.88 14.50
CA ILE A 42 -14.07 5.81 15.59
C ILE A 42 -15.00 6.90 15.07
N LEU A 43 -14.64 7.56 13.96
CA LEU A 43 -15.46 8.61 13.34
C LEU A 43 -16.82 8.09 12.85
N PHE A 44 -16.86 6.86 12.34
CA PHE A 44 -18.08 6.21 11.86
C PHE A 44 -19.00 5.80 13.02
N ILE A 45 -18.46 5.27 14.12
CA ILE A 45 -19.22 4.90 15.32
C ILE A 45 -19.69 6.15 16.08
N SER A 46 -18.88 7.20 16.12
CA SER A 46 -19.16 8.42 16.89
C SER A 46 -20.18 9.36 16.27
N SER A 47 -20.73 9.02 15.11
CA SER A 47 -21.56 9.95 14.36
C SER A 47 -22.83 9.30 13.82
N GLU A 48 -23.91 10.07 13.78
CA GLU A 48 -25.13 9.75 13.01
C GLU A 48 -24.86 9.75 11.47
N THR A 49 -23.61 9.60 11.04
CA THR A 49 -23.12 9.67 9.65
C THR A 49 -23.38 8.37 8.90
N LYS A 50 -24.55 7.75 9.11
CA LYS A 50 -25.07 6.78 8.15
C LYS A 50 -25.53 7.47 6.86
N ALA A 51 -25.82 8.78 6.91
CA ALA A 51 -26.45 9.54 5.83
C ALA A 51 -25.50 10.39 4.95
N THR A 52 -24.32 10.80 5.45
CA THR A 52 -23.53 11.89 4.82
C THR A 52 -22.36 11.43 3.97
N LEU A 53 -22.01 10.13 4.00
CA LEU A 53 -20.91 9.54 3.24
C LEU A 53 -21.34 8.94 1.88
N SER A 54 -22.49 9.39 1.36
CA SER A 54 -22.98 9.06 0.01
C SER A 54 -22.35 9.90 -1.11
N TRP A 55 -21.31 10.68 -0.82
CA TRP A 55 -20.56 11.43 -1.82
C TRP A 55 -19.89 10.45 -2.80
N GLY A 56 -20.52 10.25 -3.96
CA GLY A 56 -20.02 9.43 -5.06
C GLY A 56 -20.70 8.07 -5.27
N GLY A 57 -21.81 7.76 -4.58
CA GLY A 57 -22.57 6.52 -4.82
C GLY A 57 -21.97 5.25 -4.20
N VAL A 58 -20.95 5.40 -3.35
CA VAL A 58 -20.43 4.30 -2.51
C VAL A 58 -21.28 4.24 -1.25
N ASP A 59 -21.91 3.10 -0.97
CA ASP A 59 -22.76 2.93 0.20
C ASP A 59 -21.93 2.89 1.50
N GLY A 60 -22.53 3.33 2.61
CA GLY A 60 -21.86 3.33 3.92
C GLY A 60 -21.39 1.95 4.37
N LEU A 61 -21.98 0.88 3.81
CA LEU A 61 -21.55 -0.51 4.01
C LEU A 61 -20.18 -0.79 3.39
N THR A 62 -19.95 -0.40 2.13
CA THR A 62 -18.65 -0.58 1.46
C THR A 62 -17.55 0.20 2.18
N ILE A 63 -17.87 1.41 2.64
CA ILE A 63 -16.97 2.27 3.39
C ILE A 63 -16.63 1.66 4.76
N GLY A 64 -17.63 1.15 5.49
CA GLY A 64 -17.44 0.46 6.77
C GLY A 64 -16.64 -0.85 6.63
N LEU A 65 -16.86 -1.60 5.55
CA LEU A 65 -16.06 -2.77 5.21
C LEU A 65 -14.61 -2.39 4.95
N PHE A 66 -14.36 -1.36 4.12
CA PHE A 66 -13.01 -0.86 3.86
C PHE A 66 -12.31 -0.40 5.14
N ALA A 67 -13.00 0.33 6.01
CA ALA A 67 -12.46 0.77 7.30
C ALA A 67 -12.12 -0.41 8.23
N SER A 68 -12.99 -1.43 8.27
CA SER A 68 -12.76 -2.66 9.03
C SER A 68 -11.55 -3.43 8.49
N PHE A 69 -11.47 -3.61 7.16
CA PHE A 69 -10.32 -4.25 6.52
C PHE A 69 -9.03 -3.47 6.72
N ALA A 70 -9.08 -2.14 6.69
CA ALA A 70 -7.94 -1.28 6.99
C ALA A 70 -7.50 -1.44 8.46
N ALA A 71 -8.45 -1.48 9.41
CA ALA A 71 -8.17 -1.68 10.84
C ALA A 71 -7.54 -3.06 11.12
N PHE A 72 -7.99 -4.09 10.40
CA PHE A 72 -7.41 -5.45 10.47
C PHE A 72 -6.25 -5.67 9.48
N SER A 73 -5.76 -4.62 8.81
CA SER A 73 -4.75 -4.76 7.76
C SER A 73 -3.51 -5.50 8.23
N PHE A 74 -3.12 -5.36 9.50
CA PHE A 74 -2.03 -6.14 10.09
C PHE A 74 -2.14 -7.64 9.80
N TYR A 75 -3.34 -8.21 9.89
CA TYR A 75 -3.61 -9.64 9.66
C TYR A 75 -3.65 -10.05 8.18
N PHE A 76 -3.77 -9.10 7.26
CA PHE A 76 -3.87 -9.38 5.82
C PHE A 76 -2.60 -8.95 5.05
N SER A 77 -1.86 -7.98 5.59
CA SER A 77 -0.70 -7.36 4.94
C SER A 77 0.51 -8.27 4.88
N TRP A 78 0.67 -9.24 5.79
CA TRP A 78 1.86 -10.08 5.84
C TRP A 78 2.01 -10.98 4.61
N ILE A 79 0.92 -11.53 4.05
CA ILE A 79 0.94 -12.33 2.81
C ILE A 79 1.39 -11.46 1.64
N GLY A 80 0.83 -10.24 1.54
CA GLY A 80 1.21 -9.28 0.51
C GLY A 80 2.66 -8.81 0.63
N LEU A 81 3.17 -8.63 1.86
CA LEU A 81 4.56 -8.27 2.11
C LEU A 81 5.53 -9.41 1.78
N LEU A 82 5.19 -10.66 2.10
CA LEU A 82 6.02 -11.83 1.80
C LEU A 82 6.30 -11.97 0.30
N MET A 83 5.30 -11.69 -0.55
CA MET A 83 5.47 -11.73 -2.01
C MET A 83 5.95 -10.39 -2.58
N GLY A 84 5.44 -9.28 -2.07
CA GLY A 84 5.71 -7.94 -2.59
C GLY A 84 7.11 -7.43 -2.31
N VAL A 85 7.70 -7.75 -1.15
CA VAL A 85 9.05 -7.27 -0.77
C VAL A 85 10.13 -7.86 -1.69
N PRO A 86 10.19 -9.18 -1.95
CA PRO A 86 11.14 -9.74 -2.92
C PRO A 86 10.99 -9.16 -4.33
N LEU A 87 9.76 -8.99 -4.79
CA LEU A 87 9.44 -8.38 -6.08
C LEU A 87 9.93 -6.93 -6.15
N ALA A 88 9.73 -6.16 -5.08
CA ALA A 88 10.24 -4.79 -4.98
C ALA A 88 11.77 -4.74 -4.97
N ILE A 89 12.44 -5.64 -4.24
CA ILE A 89 13.91 -5.75 -4.24
C ILE A 89 14.41 -6.06 -5.66
N ALA A 90 13.78 -7.00 -6.36
CA ALA A 90 14.13 -7.34 -7.74
C ALA A 90 13.92 -6.15 -8.69
N ALA A 91 12.82 -5.40 -8.54
CA ALA A 91 12.52 -4.21 -9.32
C ALA A 91 13.54 -3.09 -9.09
N LEU A 92 13.93 -2.83 -7.83
CA LEU A 92 14.96 -1.86 -7.47
C LEU A 92 16.32 -2.23 -8.09
N LYS A 93 16.73 -3.50 -7.97
CA LYS A 93 17.99 -3.99 -8.59
C LYS A 93 18.00 -3.86 -10.11
N ARG A 94 16.84 -3.94 -10.76
CA ARG A 94 16.71 -3.79 -12.21
C ARG A 94 16.57 -2.33 -12.67
N GLY A 95 16.44 -1.37 -11.75
CA GLY A 95 16.23 0.04 -12.07
C GLY A 95 14.80 0.38 -12.53
N ILE A 96 13.86 -0.56 -12.39
CA ILE A 96 12.48 -0.44 -12.87
C ILE A 96 11.48 -0.10 -11.75
N ALA A 97 11.94 0.05 -10.50
CA ALA A 97 11.06 0.38 -9.41
C ALA A 97 10.61 1.85 -9.48
N GLY A 98 9.34 2.02 -9.85
CA GLY A 98 8.63 3.29 -9.89
C GLY A 98 7.19 3.11 -9.43
N TRP A 99 6.47 4.22 -9.32
CA TRP A 99 5.06 4.23 -8.88
C TRP A 99 4.17 3.29 -9.69
N GLY A 100 4.32 3.30 -11.02
CA GLY A 100 3.54 2.43 -11.91
C GLY A 100 3.77 0.94 -11.63
N MET A 101 5.03 0.53 -11.42
CA MET A 101 5.34 -0.87 -11.10
C MET A 101 4.83 -1.29 -9.71
N ALA A 102 4.83 -0.38 -8.74
CA ALA A 102 4.25 -0.65 -7.43
C ALA A 102 2.74 -0.87 -7.51
N LEU A 103 2.02 -0.01 -8.24
CA LEU A 103 0.59 -0.15 -8.46
C LEU A 103 0.24 -1.43 -9.23
N LEU A 104 0.98 -1.75 -10.30
CA LEU A 104 0.77 -2.98 -11.06
C LEU A 104 1.04 -4.24 -10.23
N ALA A 105 2.12 -4.23 -9.44
CA ALA A 105 2.42 -5.34 -8.54
C ALA A 105 1.33 -5.50 -7.47
N GLY A 106 0.91 -4.39 -6.85
CA GLY A 106 -0.19 -4.37 -5.87
C GLY A 106 -1.51 -4.84 -6.46
N ALA A 107 -1.86 -4.40 -7.67
CA ALA A 107 -3.07 -4.83 -8.37
C ALA A 107 -3.03 -6.33 -8.69
N THR A 108 -1.88 -6.83 -9.16
CA THR A 108 -1.70 -8.26 -9.49
C THR A 108 -1.84 -9.12 -8.24
N VAL A 109 -1.15 -8.77 -7.14
CA VAL A 109 -1.27 -9.49 -5.87
C VAL A 109 -2.69 -9.39 -5.32
N GLY A 110 -3.30 -8.20 -5.36
CA GLY A 110 -4.70 -7.99 -4.95
C GLY A 110 -5.68 -8.83 -5.75
N GLN A 111 -5.48 -8.97 -7.06
CA GLN A 111 -6.28 -9.83 -7.93
C GLN A 111 -6.15 -11.30 -7.57
N VAL A 112 -4.94 -11.79 -7.34
CA VAL A 112 -4.71 -13.18 -6.92
C VAL A 112 -5.39 -13.45 -5.58
N VAL A 113 -5.23 -12.56 -4.61
CA VAL A 113 -5.89 -12.69 -3.29
C VAL A 113 -7.41 -12.63 -3.42
N ALA A 114 -7.94 -11.73 -4.25
CA ALA A 114 -9.37 -11.62 -4.49
C ALA A 114 -9.97 -12.92 -5.07
N LEU A 115 -9.25 -13.56 -5.99
CA LEU A 115 -9.68 -14.82 -6.61
C LEU A 115 -9.56 -16.00 -5.65
N VAL A 116 -8.45 -16.12 -4.92
CA VAL A 116 -8.18 -17.27 -4.03
C VAL A 116 -9.05 -17.23 -2.78
N LEU A 117 -9.25 -16.06 -2.18
CA LEU A 117 -10.01 -15.90 -0.94
C LEU A 117 -11.45 -15.45 -1.17
N SER A 118 -11.89 -15.27 -2.43
CA SER A 118 -13.19 -14.68 -2.78
C SER A 118 -13.44 -13.32 -2.11
N MET A 119 -12.38 -12.51 -1.96
CA MET A 119 -12.40 -11.22 -1.28
C MET A 119 -12.24 -10.08 -2.29
N PRO A 120 -13.32 -9.55 -2.90
CA PRO A 120 -13.23 -8.53 -3.93
C PRO A 120 -12.54 -7.23 -3.46
N ILE A 121 -12.60 -6.93 -2.16
CA ILE A 121 -11.94 -5.77 -1.56
C ILE A 121 -10.40 -5.83 -1.66
N ALA A 122 -9.83 -7.03 -1.84
CA ALA A 122 -8.39 -7.20 -2.06
C ALA A 122 -7.90 -6.52 -3.35
N LEU A 123 -8.78 -6.30 -4.34
CA LEU A 123 -8.48 -5.57 -5.57
C LEU A 123 -8.11 -4.11 -5.31
N ALA A 124 -8.79 -3.46 -4.34
CA ALA A 124 -8.50 -2.08 -3.95
C ALA A 124 -7.37 -2.00 -2.93
N MET A 125 -7.31 -2.97 -2.00
CA MET A 125 -6.30 -3.02 -0.94
C MET A 125 -4.89 -3.29 -1.48
N GLY A 126 -4.74 -4.17 -2.47
CA GLY A 126 -3.43 -4.52 -3.02
C GLY A 126 -2.63 -3.29 -3.53
N PRO A 127 -3.18 -2.49 -4.46
CA PRO A 127 -2.57 -1.25 -4.92
C PRO A 127 -2.31 -0.25 -3.78
N PHE A 128 -3.27 -0.10 -2.86
CA PHE A 128 -3.17 0.83 -1.74
C PHE A 128 -2.00 0.50 -0.80
N LEU A 129 -1.86 -0.77 -0.41
CA LEU A 129 -0.75 -1.22 0.44
C LEU A 129 0.60 -1.14 -0.28
N ALA A 130 0.64 -1.49 -1.58
CA ALA A 130 1.85 -1.36 -2.39
C ALA A 130 2.30 0.11 -2.53
N LEU A 131 1.35 1.04 -2.59
CA LEU A 131 1.62 2.46 -2.61
C LEU A 131 2.26 2.94 -1.30
N ILE A 132 1.70 2.55 -0.16
CA ILE A 132 2.24 2.90 1.16
C ILE A 132 3.67 2.35 1.33
N TYR A 133 3.88 1.09 0.94
CA TYR A 133 5.20 0.48 0.95
C TYR A 133 6.21 1.30 0.14
N TRP A 134 5.83 1.68 -1.09
CA TRP A 134 6.71 2.41 -1.98
C TRP A 134 7.00 3.83 -1.46
N ILE A 135 5.98 4.52 -0.92
CA ILE A 135 6.16 5.83 -0.27
C ILE A 135 7.12 5.70 0.91
N GLY A 136 6.95 4.67 1.76
CA GLY A 136 7.85 4.40 2.87
C GLY A 136 9.30 4.19 2.43
N LEU A 137 9.53 3.44 1.34
CA LEU A 137 10.85 3.27 0.75
C LEU A 137 11.44 4.58 0.24
N ARG A 138 10.65 5.40 -0.46
CA ARG A 138 11.12 6.71 -0.97
C ARG A 138 11.46 7.68 0.14
N LEU A 139 10.64 7.77 1.18
CA LEU A 139 10.91 8.63 2.32
C LEU A 139 12.19 8.20 3.05
N SER A 140 12.47 6.90 3.05
CA SER A 140 13.67 6.33 3.67
C SER A 140 14.94 6.52 2.82
N VAL A 141 14.83 6.45 1.49
CA VAL A 141 15.96 6.61 0.56
C VAL A 141 15.55 7.45 -0.66
N PRO A 142 15.42 8.78 -0.53
CA PRO A 142 14.88 9.63 -1.60
C PRO A 142 15.74 9.63 -2.88
N GLY A 143 17.06 9.47 -2.71
CA GLY A 143 18.03 9.47 -3.80
C GLY A 143 18.00 8.22 -4.69
N ALA A 144 17.30 7.15 -4.28
CA ALA A 144 17.14 5.95 -5.10
C ALA A 144 16.12 6.14 -6.22
N PHE A 145 15.20 7.09 -6.10
CA PHE A 145 14.08 7.24 -7.01
C PHE A 145 14.27 8.44 -7.92
N VAL A 146 14.14 8.25 -9.23
CA VAL A 146 14.38 9.27 -10.25
C VAL A 146 13.10 9.45 -11.09
N GLY A 147 12.82 10.71 -11.44
CA GLY A 147 11.71 11.11 -12.32
C GLY A 147 11.96 10.65 -13.74
#